data_AF-A0A1V6GV92-F1
#
_entry.id   AF-A0A1V6GV92-F1
#
_cell.length_a   1.000
_cell.length_b   1.000
_cell.length_c   1.000
_cell.angle_alpha   90.00
_cell.angle_beta   90.00
_cell.angle_gamma   90.00
#
_symmetry.space_group_name_H-M   'P 1'
#
loop_
_entity.id
_entity.type
_entity.pdbx_description
1 polymer ?
#
loop_
_entity_poly.entity_id
_entity_poly.type
_entity_poly.pdbx_seq_one_letter_code
_entity_poly.pdbx_strand_id
1 'polypeptide(L)'
;MPEKRNERLLIIVPIILIALYNLIVFSVVRNYTPFFWTNYLFTLFSFLLFILIVGKFAFMDGIAIKDIFFGIPLLYLSWTYLAAQIIISALMMALPILPLTPLTIFYIILLGLYLILAVSAVYGKKEIYRTAREATEKVTFIRTLSESIERTRMGVSDAQIKKRLGDLGEAVRYSDPMSHPSLSSIETVLSVKIDELSKIVPSESPDRILPLLEELSRLVAERNAKCKYLK
;
A
#
# COMPACT_ATOMS: atom_id res chain seq x y z
N MET A 1 -20.40 9.19 -9.90
CA MET A 1 -21.23 7.97 -9.93
C MET A 1 -20.78 6.83 -10.89
N PRO A 2 -19.60 6.82 -11.58
CA PRO A 2 -19.23 5.68 -12.45
C PRO A 2 -18.51 4.51 -11.75
N GLU A 3 -18.09 4.63 -10.49
CA GLU A 3 -17.21 3.65 -9.81
C GLU A 3 -17.90 2.31 -9.47
N LYS A 4 -19.14 2.36 -8.94
CA LYS A 4 -19.87 1.17 -8.46
C LYS A 4 -20.23 0.13 -9.54
N ARG A 5 -20.18 0.50 -10.83
CA ARG A 5 -20.54 -0.42 -11.92
C ARG A 5 -19.45 -1.46 -12.18
N ASN A 6 -18.18 -1.09 -12.01
CA ASN A 6 -17.05 -1.98 -12.28
C ASN A 6 -16.90 -3.03 -11.17
N GLU A 7 -17.16 -2.68 -9.91
CA GLU A 7 -17.10 -3.59 -8.76
C GLU A 7 -18.07 -4.76 -8.88
N ARG A 8 -19.31 -4.49 -9.33
CA ARG A 8 -20.32 -5.54 -9.55
C ARG A 8 -19.94 -6.47 -10.69
N LEU A 9 -19.36 -5.92 -11.77
CA LEU A 9 -18.89 -6.71 -12.92
C LEU A 9 -17.79 -7.71 -12.51
N LEU A 10 -16.90 -7.33 -11.59
CA LEU A 10 -15.84 -8.20 -11.11
C LEU A 10 -16.37 -9.49 -10.45
N ILE A 11 -17.51 -9.43 -9.75
CA ILE A 11 -18.14 -10.61 -9.11
C ILE A 11 -19.02 -11.38 -10.12
N ILE A 12 -19.68 -10.69 -11.04
CA ILE A 12 -20.57 -11.32 -12.02
C ILE A 12 -19.80 -12.20 -13.01
N VAL A 13 -18.62 -11.75 -13.47
CA VAL A 13 -17.78 -12.49 -14.43
C VAL A 13 -17.44 -13.92 -13.96
N PRO A 14 -16.89 -14.16 -12.76
CA PRO A 14 -16.58 -15.52 -12.31
C PRO A 14 -17.82 -16.39 -12.11
N ILE A 15 -18.98 -15.81 -11.77
CA ILE A 15 -20.24 -16.55 -11.71
C ILE A 15 -20.65 -17.01 -13.12
N ILE A 16 -20.52 -16.16 -14.13
CA ILE A 16 -20.79 -16.56 -15.52
C ILE A 16 -19.81 -17.65 -15.96
N LEU A 17 -18.51 -17.50 -15.65
CA LEU A 17 -17.50 -18.51 -15.98
C LEU A 17 -17.77 -19.85 -15.31
N ILE A 18 -18.24 -19.87 -14.06
CA ILE A 18 -18.61 -21.13 -13.38
C ILE A 18 -19.78 -21.80 -14.09
N ALA A 19 -20.78 -21.03 -14.51
CA ALA A 19 -21.95 -21.57 -15.21
C ALA A 19 -21.56 -22.14 -16.58
N LEU A 20 -20.71 -21.44 -17.33
CA LEU A 20 -20.18 -21.91 -18.61
C LEU A 20 -19.32 -23.16 -18.43
N TYR A 21 -18.44 -23.18 -17.43
CA TYR A 21 -17.61 -24.36 -17.11
C TYR A 21 -18.48 -25.58 -16.82
N ASN A 22 -19.51 -25.43 -15.98
CA ASN A 22 -20.46 -26.51 -15.69
C ASN A 22 -21.15 -27.02 -16.96
N LEU A 23 -21.70 -26.11 -17.78
CA LEU A 23 -22.37 -26.47 -19.01
C LEU A 23 -21.46 -27.29 -19.95
N ILE A 24 -20.21 -26.87 -20.12
CA ILE A 24 -19.23 -27.55 -20.97
C ILE A 24 -18.89 -28.94 -20.40
N VAL A 25 -18.52 -29.00 -19.12
CA VAL A 25 -18.02 -30.22 -18.50
C VAL A 25 -19.08 -31.32 -18.45
N PHE A 26 -20.32 -30.98 -18.07
CA PHE A 26 -21.42 -31.94 -18.04
C PHE A 26 -21.93 -32.34 -19.43
N SER A 27 -21.72 -31.51 -20.45
CA SER A 27 -22.07 -31.86 -21.84
C SER A 27 -21.04 -32.79 -22.48
N VAL A 28 -19.75 -32.59 -22.17
CA VAL A 28 -18.64 -33.37 -22.76
C VAL A 28 -18.46 -34.72 -22.06
N VAL A 29 -18.52 -34.75 -20.73
CA VAL A 29 -18.25 -35.96 -19.95
C VAL A 29 -19.54 -36.73 -19.71
N ARG A 30 -19.60 -37.98 -20.22
CA ARG A 30 -20.74 -38.88 -20.05
C ARG A 30 -20.64 -39.82 -18.83
N ASN A 31 -19.42 -40.06 -18.34
CA ASN A 31 -19.17 -40.99 -17.23
C ASN A 31 -18.52 -40.25 -16.03
N TYR A 32 -19.25 -40.16 -14.92
CA TYR A 32 -18.82 -39.44 -13.71
C TYR A 32 -18.02 -40.33 -12.76
N THR A 33 -16.78 -40.63 -13.14
CA THR A 33 -15.86 -41.44 -12.31
C THR A 33 -15.30 -40.63 -11.13
N PRO A 34 -14.68 -41.27 -10.11
CA PRO A 34 -13.97 -40.54 -9.05
C PRO A 34 -12.92 -39.56 -9.60
N PHE A 35 -12.29 -39.89 -10.72
CA PHE A 35 -11.35 -39.03 -11.43
C PHE A 35 -12.00 -37.72 -11.89
N PHE A 36 -13.21 -37.80 -12.47
CA PHE A 36 -13.99 -36.62 -12.83
C PHE A 36 -14.26 -35.72 -11.62
N TRP A 37 -14.76 -36.31 -10.52
CA TRP A 37 -15.11 -35.56 -9.32
C TRP A 37 -13.92 -34.85 -8.69
N THR A 38 -12.74 -35.46 -8.68
CA THR A 38 -11.52 -34.81 -8.19
C THR A 38 -11.17 -33.57 -9.02
N ASN A 39 -11.11 -33.66 -10.35
CA ASN A 39 -10.84 -32.50 -11.22
C ASN A 39 -11.89 -31.39 -11.03
N TYR A 40 -13.17 -31.80 -10.96
CA TYR A 40 -14.28 -30.90 -10.79
C TYR A 40 -14.22 -30.13 -9.46
N LEU A 41 -14.01 -30.84 -8.35
CA LEU A 41 -13.94 -30.24 -7.01
C LEU A 41 -12.77 -29.27 -6.87
N PHE A 42 -11.58 -29.62 -7.36
CA PHE A 42 -10.44 -28.71 -7.32
C PHE A 42 -10.70 -27.45 -8.15
N THR A 43 -11.33 -27.58 -9.32
CA THR A 43 -11.67 -26.43 -10.16
C THR A 43 -12.73 -25.53 -9.51
N LEU A 44 -13.77 -26.12 -8.91
CA LEU A 44 -14.76 -25.37 -8.13
C LEU A 44 -14.12 -24.63 -6.96
N PHE A 45 -13.18 -25.27 -6.26
CA PHE A 45 -12.44 -24.65 -5.17
C PHE A 45 -11.62 -23.44 -5.65
N SER A 46 -10.98 -23.53 -6.83
CA SER A 46 -10.28 -22.39 -7.43
C SER A 46 -11.24 -21.24 -7.78
N PHE A 47 -12.44 -21.53 -8.30
CA PHE A 47 -13.48 -20.51 -8.50
C PHE A 47 -13.90 -19.85 -7.18
N LEU A 48 -14.12 -20.65 -6.14
CA LEU A 48 -14.48 -20.13 -4.82
C LEU A 48 -13.39 -19.18 -4.28
N LEU A 49 -12.12 -19.59 -4.34
CA LEU A 49 -10.99 -18.74 -3.94
C LEU A 49 -10.94 -17.44 -4.74
N PHE A 50 -11.13 -17.51 -6.06
CA PHE A 50 -11.15 -16.34 -6.91
C PHE A 50 -12.28 -15.37 -6.52
N ILE A 51 -13.49 -15.88 -6.30
CA ILE A 51 -14.65 -15.09 -5.86
C ILE A 51 -14.40 -14.46 -4.48
N LEU A 52 -13.79 -15.18 -3.54
CA LEU A 52 -13.45 -14.63 -2.21
C LEU A 52 -12.47 -13.46 -2.31
N ILE A 53 -11.45 -13.59 -3.16
CA ILE A 53 -10.44 -12.54 -3.39
C ILE A 53 -11.10 -11.33 -4.04
N VAL A 54 -11.82 -11.52 -5.14
CA VAL A 54 -12.51 -10.45 -5.84
C VAL A 54 -13.58 -9.79 -4.97
N GLY A 55 -14.33 -10.58 -4.21
CA GLY A 55 -15.35 -10.09 -3.28
C GLY A 55 -14.73 -9.20 -2.21
N LYS A 56 -13.57 -9.58 -1.65
CA LYS A 56 -12.83 -8.70 -0.75
C LYS A 56 -12.47 -7.37 -1.40
N PHE A 57 -12.11 -7.34 -2.68
CA PHE A 57 -11.82 -6.08 -3.37
C PHE A 57 -13.08 -5.27 -3.74
N ALA A 58 -14.17 -5.94 -4.11
CA ALA A 58 -15.39 -5.29 -4.58
C ALA A 58 -16.28 -4.74 -3.44
N PHE A 59 -16.16 -5.27 -2.22
CA PHE A 59 -16.95 -4.84 -1.06
C PHE A 59 -16.16 -4.00 -0.04
N MET A 60 -14.89 -3.68 -0.31
CA MET A 60 -14.11 -2.79 0.56
C MET A 60 -14.42 -1.34 0.20
N ASP A 61 -15.42 -0.75 0.84
CA ASP A 61 -15.71 0.67 0.71
C ASP A 61 -14.54 1.51 1.25
N GLY A 62 -14.05 2.48 0.46
CA GLY A 62 -13.04 3.44 0.93
C GLY A 62 -11.59 3.00 0.78
N ILE A 63 -11.26 2.30 -0.32
CA ILE A 63 -9.90 1.85 -0.61
C ILE A 63 -8.96 3.06 -0.71
N ALA A 64 -8.10 3.25 0.30
CA ALA A 64 -6.95 4.14 0.15
C ALA A 64 -6.14 3.68 -1.07
N ILE A 65 -5.62 4.59 -1.90
CA ILE A 65 -4.89 4.29 -3.16
C ILE A 65 -3.83 3.17 -2.99
N LYS A 66 -3.30 3.03 -1.77
CA LYS A 66 -2.43 1.95 -1.32
C LYS A 66 -3.03 0.54 -1.54
N ASP A 67 -4.27 0.31 -1.10
CA ASP A 67 -4.98 -0.98 -1.16
C ASP A 67 -5.41 -1.36 -2.59
N ILE A 68 -5.59 -0.38 -3.49
CA ILE A 68 -5.82 -0.62 -4.92
C ILE A 68 -4.55 -1.19 -5.57
N PHE A 69 -3.37 -0.66 -5.22
CA PHE A 69 -2.09 -1.17 -5.74
C PHE A 69 -1.74 -2.56 -5.20
N PHE A 70 -2.23 -2.91 -4.01
CA PHE A 70 -2.06 -4.24 -3.40
C PHE A 70 -2.98 -5.31 -4.03
N GLY A 71 -4.15 -4.91 -4.52
CA GLY A 71 -5.10 -5.84 -5.12
C GLY A 71 -4.73 -6.30 -6.52
N ILE A 72 -4.14 -5.43 -7.34
CA ILE A 72 -3.91 -5.72 -8.76
C ILE A 72 -2.96 -6.92 -8.98
N PRO A 73 -1.81 -7.06 -8.28
CA PRO A 73 -0.93 -8.22 -8.44
C PRO A 73 -1.58 -9.52 -7.95
N LEU A 74 -2.33 -9.47 -6.85
CA LEU A 74 -3.02 -10.64 -6.32
C LEU A 74 -4.17 -11.07 -7.26
N LEU A 75 -4.97 -10.13 -7.76
CA LEU A 75 -6.03 -10.37 -8.75
C LEU A 75 -5.47 -10.99 -10.03
N TYR A 76 -4.34 -10.49 -10.53
CA TYR A 76 -3.67 -11.06 -11.70
C TYR A 76 -3.21 -12.49 -11.45
N LEU A 77 -2.54 -12.74 -10.31
CA LEU A 77 -2.11 -14.08 -9.91
C LEU A 77 -3.30 -15.03 -9.81
N SER A 78 -4.40 -14.62 -9.16
CA SER A 78 -5.62 -15.40 -9.04
C SER A 78 -6.27 -15.69 -10.40
N TRP A 79 -6.27 -14.74 -11.33
CA TRP A 79 -6.77 -14.94 -12.69
C TRP A 79 -5.94 -15.97 -13.45
N THR A 80 -4.60 -15.86 -13.39
CA THR A 80 -3.70 -16.83 -14.05
C THR A 80 -3.85 -18.24 -13.50
N TYR A 81 -3.99 -18.37 -12.18
CA TYR A 81 -4.24 -19.66 -11.53
C TYR A 81 -5.58 -20.26 -11.95
N LEU A 82 -6.66 -19.47 -11.95
CA LEU A 82 -7.98 -19.92 -12.37
C LEU A 82 -7.99 -20.38 -13.84
N ALA A 83 -7.39 -19.59 -14.73
CA ALA A 83 -7.30 -19.92 -16.14
C ALA A 83 -6.51 -21.22 -16.37
N ALA A 84 -5.37 -21.38 -15.71
CA ALA A 84 -4.57 -22.61 -15.77
C ALA A 84 -5.36 -23.81 -15.24
N GLN A 85 -6.06 -23.65 -14.11
CA GLN A 85 -6.87 -24.72 -13.52
C GLN A 85 -7.99 -25.18 -14.45
N ILE A 86 -8.70 -24.26 -15.11
CA ILE A 86 -9.77 -24.59 -16.07
C ILE A 86 -9.18 -25.38 -17.25
N ILE A 87 -8.06 -24.91 -17.82
CA ILE A 87 -7.42 -25.56 -18.98
C ILE A 87 -6.94 -26.96 -18.61
N ILE A 88 -6.22 -27.09 -17.49
CA ILE A 88 -5.70 -28.38 -17.02
C ILE A 88 -6.85 -29.34 -16.71
N SER A 89 -7.89 -28.89 -16.01
CA SER A 89 -9.06 -29.72 -15.68
C SER A 89 -9.76 -30.21 -16.94
N ALA A 90 -10.02 -29.32 -17.91
CA ALA A 90 -10.65 -29.69 -19.17
C ALA A 90 -9.80 -30.71 -19.96
N LEU A 91 -8.48 -30.51 -20.03
CA LEU A 91 -7.56 -31.44 -20.68
C LEU A 91 -7.54 -32.81 -20.01
N MET A 92 -7.45 -32.85 -18.67
CA MET A 92 -7.41 -34.09 -17.90
C MET A 92 -8.75 -34.85 -17.99
N MET A 93 -9.88 -34.14 -18.00
CA MET A 93 -11.20 -34.75 -18.17
C MET A 93 -11.41 -35.31 -19.58
N ALA A 94 -10.92 -34.62 -20.61
CA ALA A 94 -11.00 -35.09 -22.00
C ALA A 94 -10.06 -36.27 -22.28
N LEU A 95 -8.88 -36.27 -21.64
CA LEU A 95 -7.85 -37.28 -21.79
C LEU A 95 -7.41 -37.78 -20.40
N PRO A 96 -8.08 -38.80 -19.83
CA PRO A 96 -7.73 -39.37 -18.53
C PRO A 96 -6.45 -40.23 -18.65
N ILE A 97 -5.32 -39.57 -18.89
CA ILE A 97 -4.01 -40.19 -19.11
C ILE A 97 -3.37 -40.60 -17.77
N LEU A 98 -3.76 -39.93 -16.68
CA LEU A 98 -3.18 -40.13 -15.36
C LEU A 98 -4.11 -40.95 -14.44
N PRO A 99 -3.56 -41.81 -13.56
CA PRO A 99 -4.34 -42.39 -12.48
C PRO A 99 -4.74 -41.33 -11.44
N LEU A 100 -5.74 -41.65 -10.61
CA LEU A 100 -6.33 -40.73 -9.63
C LEU A 100 -5.32 -40.16 -8.63
N THR A 101 -4.43 -41.00 -8.11
CA THR A 101 -3.46 -40.63 -7.07
C THR A 101 -2.48 -39.55 -7.52
N PRO A 102 -1.71 -39.72 -8.62
CA PRO A 102 -0.77 -38.69 -9.06
C PRO A 102 -1.48 -37.40 -9.49
N LEU A 103 -2.68 -37.49 -10.08
CA LEU A 103 -3.48 -36.31 -10.39
C LEU A 103 -3.81 -35.49 -9.14
N THR A 104 -4.25 -36.17 -8.08
CA THR A 104 -4.60 -35.51 -6.82
C THR A 104 -3.39 -34.82 -6.19
N ILE A 105 -2.24 -35.49 -6.20
CA ILE A 105 -0.97 -34.91 -5.70
C ILE A 105 -0.60 -33.67 -6.52
N PHE A 106 -0.72 -33.74 -7.85
CA PHE A 106 -0.45 -32.60 -8.74
C PHE A 106 -1.31 -31.39 -8.38
N TYR A 107 -2.61 -31.56 -8.18
CA TYR A 107 -3.50 -30.45 -7.79
C TYR A 107 -3.18 -29.87 -6.41
N ILE A 108 -2.81 -30.71 -5.44
CA ILE A 108 -2.39 -30.25 -4.12
C ILE A 108 -1.13 -29.39 -4.21
N ILE A 109 -0.14 -29.82 -4.99
CA ILE A 109 1.11 -29.06 -5.20
C ILE A 109 0.80 -27.72 -5.89
N LEU A 110 0.00 -27.74 -6.95
CA LEU A 110 -0.37 -26.54 -7.69
C LEU A 110 -1.12 -25.52 -6.79
N LEU A 111 -2.07 -26.00 -6.00
CA LEU A 111 -2.79 -25.19 -5.02
C LEU A 111 -1.85 -24.65 -3.94
N GLY A 112 -0.96 -25.48 -3.40
CA GLY A 112 0.01 -25.09 -2.39
C GLY A 112 0.93 -23.97 -2.87
N LEU A 113 1.46 -24.11 -4.09
CA LEU A 113 2.29 -23.08 -4.71
C LEU A 113 1.52 -21.76 -4.88
N TYR A 114 0.28 -21.84 -5.37
CA TYR A 114 -0.58 -20.67 -5.49
C TYR A 114 -0.81 -19.97 -4.15
N LEU A 115 -1.11 -20.73 -3.08
CA LEU A 115 -1.34 -20.17 -1.74
C LEU A 115 -0.08 -19.51 -1.17
N ILE A 116 1.10 -20.13 -1.36
CA ILE A 116 2.38 -19.55 -0.93
C ILE A 116 2.60 -18.21 -1.64
N LEU A 117 2.44 -18.18 -2.97
CA LEU A 117 2.60 -16.96 -3.76
C LEU A 117 1.57 -15.88 -3.38
N ALA A 118 0.32 -16.27 -3.12
CA ALA A 118 -0.73 -15.36 -2.69
C ALA A 118 -0.41 -14.73 -1.32
N VAL A 119 0.07 -15.54 -0.36
CA VAL A 119 0.54 -15.05 0.94
C VAL A 119 1.76 -14.13 0.75
N SER A 120 2.75 -14.52 -0.05
CA SER A 120 3.91 -13.67 -0.34
C SER A 120 3.52 -12.35 -1.00
N ALA A 121 2.52 -12.33 -1.88
CA ALA A 121 2.01 -11.11 -2.50
C ALA A 121 1.38 -10.16 -1.46
N VAL A 122 0.72 -10.70 -0.43
CA VAL A 122 0.11 -9.94 0.67
C VAL A 122 1.18 -9.44 1.66
N TYR A 123 2.13 -10.29 2.06
CA TYR A 123 3.08 -9.99 3.15
C TYR A 123 4.42 -9.41 2.69
N GLY A 124 4.97 -9.88 1.56
CA GLY A 124 6.32 -9.57 1.10
C GLY A 124 6.57 -8.09 0.80
N LYS A 125 5.53 -7.27 0.70
CA LYS A 125 5.65 -5.82 0.44
C LYS A 125 5.28 -4.92 1.61
N LYS A 126 4.80 -5.44 2.75
CA LYS A 126 4.60 -4.61 3.96
C LYS A 126 5.94 -4.02 4.45
N GLU A 127 7.04 -4.75 4.23
CA GLU A 127 8.40 -4.33 4.56
C GLU A 127 8.96 -3.29 3.55
N ILE A 128 8.73 -3.49 2.24
CA ILE A 128 9.22 -2.58 1.18
C ILE A 128 8.52 -1.21 1.25
N TYR A 129 7.23 -1.17 1.56
CA TYR A 129 6.49 0.09 1.72
C TYR A 129 6.73 0.79 3.06
N ARG A 130 7.21 0.10 4.10
CA ARG A 130 7.70 0.78 5.32
C ARG A 130 8.89 1.66 4.95
N THR A 131 9.85 1.10 4.22
CA THR A 131 11.07 1.81 3.80
C THR A 131 10.83 2.93 2.78
N ALA A 132 9.92 2.75 1.82
CA ALA A 132 9.66 3.75 0.77
C ALA A 132 8.73 4.91 1.22
N ARG A 133 7.72 4.62 2.05
CA ARG A 133 6.83 5.66 2.61
C ARG A 133 7.60 6.57 3.56
N GLU A 134 8.44 5.96 4.37
CA GLU A 134 9.39 6.68 5.19
C GLU A 134 10.23 7.62 4.32
N ALA A 135 10.93 7.16 3.28
CA ALA A 135 11.76 8.04 2.45
C ALA A 135 11.00 9.23 1.79
N THR A 136 9.72 9.07 1.44
CA THR A 136 8.93 10.10 0.72
C THR A 136 8.26 11.13 1.66
N GLU A 137 7.83 10.71 2.85
CA GLU A 137 7.33 11.62 3.92
C GLU A 137 8.46 12.51 4.50
N LYS A 138 9.73 12.19 4.22
CA LYS A 138 10.91 12.77 4.88
C LYS A 138 11.57 13.91 4.10
N VAL A 139 11.64 13.83 2.76
CA VAL A 139 12.00 14.99 1.90
C VAL A 139 10.93 16.08 1.99
N THR A 140 9.68 15.68 2.23
CA THR A 140 8.57 16.62 2.43
C THR A 140 8.64 17.32 3.78
N PHE A 141 9.15 16.70 4.87
CA PHE A 141 9.29 17.39 6.16
C PHE A 141 10.18 18.64 6.09
N ILE A 142 11.46 18.50 5.71
CA ILE A 142 12.40 19.64 5.64
C ILE A 142 11.89 20.70 4.66
N ARG A 143 11.34 20.27 3.52
CA ARG A 143 10.77 21.19 2.52
C ARG A 143 9.54 21.94 3.04
N THR A 144 8.61 21.25 3.70
CA THR A 144 7.42 21.87 4.31
C THR A 144 7.82 22.82 5.43
N LEU A 145 8.83 22.45 6.24
CA LEU A 145 9.37 23.26 7.30
C LEU A 145 9.97 24.57 6.76
N SER A 146 10.80 24.48 5.71
CA SER A 146 11.33 25.65 5.00
C SER A 146 10.24 26.53 4.41
N GLU A 147 9.22 25.94 3.78
CA GLU A 147 8.10 26.68 3.19
C GLU A 147 7.23 27.38 4.25
N SER A 148 7.03 26.78 5.43
CA SER A 148 6.29 27.40 6.53
C SER A 148 7.06 28.55 7.19
N ILE A 149 8.38 28.40 7.36
CA ILE A 149 9.25 29.47 7.88
C ILE A 149 9.25 30.66 6.91
N GLU A 150 9.39 30.41 5.61
CA GLU A 150 9.42 31.48 4.61
C GLU A 150 8.07 32.20 4.48
N ARG A 151 6.95 31.46 4.52
CA ARG A 151 5.61 32.05 4.57
C ARG A 151 5.43 32.95 5.79
N THR A 152 5.89 32.50 6.95
CA THR A 152 5.85 33.29 8.18
C THR A 152 6.72 34.55 8.05
N ARG A 153 7.91 34.43 7.47
CA ARG A 153 8.84 35.56 7.24
C ARG A 153 8.25 36.64 6.32
N MET A 154 7.48 36.27 5.30
CA MET A 154 6.82 37.23 4.41
C MET A 154 5.75 38.06 5.11
N GLY A 155 5.11 37.54 6.16
CA GLY A 155 4.09 38.24 6.95
C GLY A 155 4.63 39.16 8.06
N VAL A 156 5.95 39.18 8.29
CA VAL A 156 6.57 39.96 9.37
C VAL A 156 7.08 41.31 8.87
N SER A 157 6.66 42.39 9.54
CA SER A 157 7.14 43.76 9.29
C SER A 157 8.36 44.14 10.16
N ASP A 158 8.53 43.49 11.32
CA ASP A 158 9.65 43.74 12.24
C ASP A 158 10.99 43.22 11.68
N ALA A 159 11.99 44.10 11.59
CA ALA A 159 13.28 43.78 10.99
C ALA A 159 14.12 42.76 11.80
N GLN A 160 13.99 42.75 13.12
CA GLN A 160 14.72 41.83 14.01
C GLN A 160 14.15 40.41 13.90
N ILE A 161 12.83 40.28 13.93
CA ILE A 161 12.13 39.00 13.80
C ILE A 161 12.33 38.43 12.38
N LYS A 162 12.25 39.28 11.35
CA LYS A 162 12.46 38.87 9.95
C LYS A 162 13.87 38.35 9.69
N LYS A 163 14.89 38.95 10.32
CA LYS A 163 16.27 38.47 10.26
C LYS A 163 16.41 37.09 10.91
N ARG A 164 15.88 36.90 12.12
CA ARG A 164 15.94 35.62 12.84
C ARG A 164 15.21 34.48 12.13
N LEU A 165 14.07 34.77 11.50
CA LEU A 165 13.38 33.82 10.62
C LEU A 165 14.20 33.44 9.39
N GLY A 166 14.95 34.40 8.82
CA GLY A 166 15.89 34.14 7.74
C GLY A 166 17.00 33.17 8.14
N ASP A 167 17.65 33.43 9.29
CA ASP A 167 18.69 32.57 9.85
C ASP A 167 18.17 31.13 10.11
N LEU A 168 16.95 31.01 10.66
CA LEU A 168 16.29 29.73 10.90
C LEU A 168 15.97 29.00 9.58
N GLY A 169 15.45 29.72 8.59
CA GLY A 169 15.13 29.18 7.27
C GLY A 169 16.36 28.63 6.56
N GLU A 170 17.49 29.33 6.66
CA GLU A 170 18.77 28.90 6.10
C GLU A 170 19.31 27.64 6.80
N ALA A 171 19.23 27.59 8.14
CA ALA A 171 19.63 26.42 8.92
C ALA A 171 18.82 25.16 8.54
N VAL A 172 17.51 25.31 8.33
CA VAL A 172 16.65 24.22 7.87
C VAL A 172 16.95 23.83 6.42
N ARG A 173 17.18 24.80 5.53
CA ARG A 173 17.47 24.54 4.11
C ARG A 173 18.74 23.72 3.88
N TYR A 174 19.76 23.93 4.70
CA TYR A 174 21.01 23.17 4.65
C TYR A 174 21.05 21.96 5.60
N SER A 175 19.92 21.61 6.21
CA SER A 175 19.81 20.40 7.05
C SER A 175 19.83 19.14 6.20
N ASP A 176 20.37 18.06 6.76
CA ASP A 176 20.44 16.76 6.09
C ASP A 176 19.02 16.18 5.89
N PRO A 177 18.61 15.75 4.68
CA PRO A 177 17.29 15.15 4.45
C PRO A 177 17.11 13.77 5.10
N MET A 178 18.15 13.20 5.72
CA MET A 178 18.09 11.93 6.42
C MET A 178 17.06 11.95 7.55
N SER A 179 16.18 10.95 7.61
CA SER A 179 15.29 10.77 8.74
C SER A 179 15.25 9.33 9.24
N HIS A 180 15.28 9.23 10.56
CA HIS A 180 15.48 8.04 11.36
C HIS A 180 14.43 8.05 12.47
N PRO A 181 13.91 6.89 12.95
CA PRO A 181 12.94 6.86 14.04
C PRO A 181 13.35 7.66 15.28
N SER A 182 14.66 7.69 15.59
CA SER A 182 15.25 8.49 16.67
C SER A 182 15.11 10.01 16.53
N LEU A 183 14.69 10.50 15.35
CA LEU A 183 14.44 11.91 15.05
C LEU A 183 12.94 12.27 15.05
N SER A 184 12.04 11.28 15.06
CA SER A 184 10.59 11.51 14.95
C SER A 184 10.02 12.39 16.06
N SER A 185 10.52 12.21 17.29
CA SER A 185 10.11 13.02 18.44
C SER A 185 10.46 14.49 18.27
N ILE A 186 11.68 14.80 17.80
CA ILE A 186 12.12 16.19 17.62
C ILE A 186 11.46 16.84 16.39
N GLU A 187 11.22 16.08 15.32
CA GLU A 187 10.52 16.54 14.10
C GLU A 187 9.04 16.87 14.38
N THR A 188 8.38 16.10 15.26
CA THR A 188 7.01 16.39 15.72
C THR A 188 6.94 17.70 16.51
N VAL A 189 7.87 17.89 17.46
CA VAL A 189 7.93 19.12 18.26
C VAL A 189 8.23 20.34 17.39
N LEU A 190 9.13 20.22 16.41
CA LEU A 190 9.42 21.28 15.44
C LEU A 190 8.18 21.70 14.63
N SER A 191 7.37 20.73 14.20
CA SER A 191 6.14 21.00 13.43
C SER A 191 5.13 21.81 14.25
N VAL A 192 4.89 21.38 15.49
CA VAL A 192 3.95 22.05 16.40
C VAL A 192 4.38 23.49 16.68
N LYS A 193 5.67 23.72 16.94
CA LYS A 193 6.19 25.05 17.29
C LYS A 193 6.24 26.01 16.09
N ILE A 194 6.44 25.52 14.87
CA ILE A 194 6.36 26.37 13.66
C ILE A 194 4.91 26.74 13.34
N ASP A 195 3.96 25.82 13.54
CA ASP A 195 2.54 26.15 13.44
C ASP A 195 2.12 27.17 14.49
N GLU A 196 2.60 27.03 15.72
CA GLU A 196 2.41 28.02 16.79
C GLU A 196 3.00 29.38 16.40
N LEU A 197 4.24 29.41 15.91
CA LEU A 197 4.89 30.64 15.44
C LEU A 197 4.08 31.33 14.33
N SER A 198 3.55 30.56 13.36
CA SER A 198 2.75 31.10 12.25
C SER A 198 1.44 31.75 12.71
N LYS A 199 0.89 31.33 13.85
CA LYS A 199 -0.36 31.86 14.44
C LYS A 199 -0.14 33.08 15.33
N ILE A 200 1.03 33.19 15.96
CA ILE A 200 1.35 34.29 16.89
C ILE A 200 1.90 35.50 16.15
N VAL A 201 2.64 35.28 15.05
CA VAL A 201 3.23 36.34 14.21
C VAL A 201 2.22 37.39 13.70
N PRO A 202 0.98 37.04 13.30
CA PRO A 202 -0.03 38.02 12.91
C PRO A 202 -0.60 38.85 14.07
N SER A 203 -0.41 38.41 15.32
CA SER A 203 -1.31 38.77 16.42
C SER A 203 -0.70 39.57 17.56
N GLU A 204 0.62 39.56 17.85
CA GLU A 204 1.16 40.31 18.99
C GLU A 204 2.72 40.35 19.12
N SER A 205 3.17 41.05 20.18
CA SER A 205 4.47 41.62 20.55
C SER A 205 5.75 40.74 20.43
N PRO A 206 6.93 41.36 20.19
CA PRO A 206 8.24 40.68 20.08
C PRO A 206 8.60 39.74 21.24
N ASP A 207 8.07 40.01 22.44
CA ASP A 207 8.37 39.31 23.70
C ASP A 207 8.01 37.82 23.69
N ARG A 208 7.07 37.39 22.84
CA ARG A 208 6.70 35.97 22.68
C ARG A 208 7.33 35.32 21.46
N ILE A 209 7.64 36.12 20.44
CA ILE A 209 8.17 35.63 19.15
C ILE A 209 9.66 35.30 19.26
N LEU A 210 10.44 36.16 19.92
CA LEU A 210 11.90 35.98 20.01
C LEU A 210 12.31 34.72 20.82
N PRO A 211 11.71 34.41 21.98
CA PRO A 211 12.02 33.18 22.71
C PRO A 211 11.63 31.91 21.94
N LEU A 212 10.50 31.94 21.22
CA LEU A 212 10.04 30.80 20.41
C LEU A 212 10.96 30.54 19.21
N LEU A 213 11.48 31.61 18.58
CA LEU A 213 12.49 31.51 17.52
C LEU A 213 13.82 30.95 18.03
N GLU A 214 14.25 31.36 19.23
CA GLU A 214 15.45 30.82 19.85
C GLU A 214 15.30 29.32 20.16
N GLU A 215 14.15 28.92 20.71
CA GLU A 215 13.86 27.51 20.97
C GLU A 215 13.81 26.68 19.68
N LEU A 216 13.17 27.18 18.63
CA LEU A 216 13.15 26.54 17.31
C LEU A 216 14.56 26.38 16.73
N SER A 217 15.40 27.41 16.85
CA SER A 217 16.80 27.34 16.38
C SER A 217 17.60 26.26 17.11
N ARG A 218 17.38 26.12 18.42
CA ARG A 218 18.01 25.08 19.24
C ARG A 218 17.54 23.68 18.84
N LEU A 219 16.25 23.50 18.60
CA LEU A 219 15.68 22.22 18.17
C LEU A 219 16.18 21.79 16.80
N VAL A 220 16.31 22.73 15.85
CA VAL A 220 16.92 22.45 14.53
C VAL A 220 18.38 22.04 14.69
N ALA A 221 19.15 22.73 15.54
CA ALA A 221 20.54 22.39 15.81
C ALA A 221 20.69 21.00 16.46
N GLU A 222 19.85 20.68 17.45
CA GLU A 222 19.84 19.38 18.11
C GLU A 222 19.48 18.26 17.12
N ARG A 223 18.47 18.48 16.28
CA ARG A 223 18.07 17.55 15.22
C ARG A 223 19.24 17.30 14.26
N ASN A 224 19.94 18.35 13.83
CA ASN A 224 21.09 18.24 12.92
C ASN A 224 22.29 17.55 13.56
N ALA A 225 22.55 17.77 14.84
CA ALA A 225 23.57 17.05 15.59
C ALA A 225 23.25 15.55 15.65
N LYS A 226 22.00 15.19 16.02
CA LYS A 226 21.54 13.81 16.02
C LYS A 226 21.65 13.15 14.65
N CYS A 227 21.36 13.87 13.57
CA CYS A 227 21.54 13.36 12.21
C CYS A 227 22.99 13.00 11.89
N LYS A 228 23.97 13.78 12.36
CA LYS A 228 25.40 13.47 12.15
C LYS A 228 25.82 12.18 12.84
N TYR A 229 25.26 11.84 14.00
CA TYR A 229 25.55 10.60 14.72
C TYR A 229 24.89 9.35 14.11
N LEU A 230 23.91 9.55 13.22
CA LEU A 230 23.16 8.47 12.58
C LEU A 230 23.67 8.15 11.16
N LYS A 231 24.72 8.83 10.70
CA LYS A 231 25.50 8.49 9.51
C LYS A 231 26.48 7.37 9.80
#